data_AF-A0A558HNE5-F1
#
_entry.id   AF-A0A558HNE5-F1
#
_cell.length_a   1.000
_cell.length_b   1.000
_cell.length_c   1.000
_cell.angle_alpha   90.00
_cell.angle_beta   90.00
_cell.angle_gamma   90.00
#
_symmetry.space_group_name_H-M   'P 1'
#
loop_
_entity.id
_entity.type
_entity.pdbx_description
1 polymer ?
#
loop_
_entity_poly.entity_id
_entity_poly.type
_entity_poly.pdbx_seq_one_letter_code
_entity_poly.pdbx_strand_id
1 'polypeptide(L)'
;MDVIYHIKPMLTAWGIILSESWSFARGAIFLAASRCFQLATFFLPLKILIIVSSGIEPSYMEWFPWYIELDNFVIMLICLVPIFYVFYIFCGILSRSGFDKSLVIFLNKRELSEKHKSKNVAKLKKVHNHMGKAGAELVLIITSLFFISVLNYFLSIMTISLILLSFYIILNTAMKMQDQDRFGILKLHRRQCIEYGSSVNFILMFVGILTCVKYFDVGVIEAIFILLVSRMLFQSFQRYCVELLYINTNDVQKV
;
A
#
# COMPACT_ATOMS: atom_id res chain seq x y z
N MET A 1 21.23 20.51 10.39
CA MET A 1 20.79 20.90 9.04
C MET A 1 20.69 19.65 8.18
N ASP A 2 19.55 19.15 7.71
CA ASP A 2 18.20 19.71 7.71
C ASP A 2 17.18 18.57 7.44
N VAL A 3 17.05 17.63 8.39
CA VAL A 3 16.00 16.58 8.33
C VAL A 3 14.61 17.21 8.14
N ILE A 4 14.41 18.38 8.76
CA ILE A 4 13.20 19.21 8.64
C ILE A 4 12.97 19.67 7.18
N TYR A 5 14.02 19.99 6.42
CA TYR A 5 13.91 20.45 5.03
C TYR A 5 13.44 19.33 4.09
N HIS A 6 13.79 18.08 4.37
CA HIS A 6 13.35 16.92 3.58
C HIS A 6 12.00 16.35 4.04
N ILE A 7 11.62 16.58 5.30
CA ILE A 7 10.29 16.27 5.81
C ILE A 7 9.25 17.28 5.28
N LYS A 8 9.63 18.55 5.07
CA LYS A 8 8.72 19.60 4.61
C LYS A 8 8.00 19.29 3.29
N PRO A 9 8.65 18.80 2.21
CA PRO A 9 7.97 18.35 1.00
C PRO A 9 6.93 17.26 1.26
N MET A 10 7.24 16.31 2.15
CA MET A 10 6.30 15.26 2.51
C MET A 10 5.12 15.80 3.32
N LEU A 11 5.37 16.64 4.33
CA LEU A 11 4.31 17.30 5.09
C LEU A 11 3.44 18.18 4.19
N THR A 12 4.06 18.81 3.19
CA THR A 12 3.34 19.59 2.17
C THR A 12 2.50 18.66 1.29
N ALA A 13 3.06 17.54 0.82
CA ALA A 13 2.32 16.54 0.07
C ALA A 13 1.13 15.99 0.88
N TRP A 14 1.32 15.73 2.18
CA TRP A 14 0.28 15.30 3.11
C TRP A 14 -0.77 16.37 3.33
N GLY A 15 -0.35 17.61 3.58
CA GLY A 15 -1.26 18.75 3.72
C GLY A 15 -2.12 18.93 2.47
N ILE A 16 -1.54 18.78 1.28
CA ILE A 16 -2.30 18.85 0.03
C ILE A 16 -3.23 17.63 -0.11
N ILE A 17 -2.73 16.40 0.08
CA ILE A 17 -3.53 15.16 0.03
C ILE A 17 -4.74 15.22 0.99
N LEU A 18 -4.56 15.74 2.20
CA LEU A 18 -5.60 15.87 3.21
C LEU A 18 -6.59 17.02 2.94
N SER A 19 -6.15 18.07 2.25
CA SER A 19 -7.00 19.21 1.87
C SER A 19 -7.65 19.07 0.49
N GLU A 20 -7.41 17.95 -0.18
CA GLU A 20 -8.02 17.65 -1.47
C GLU A 20 -9.54 17.42 -1.38
N SER A 21 -10.18 17.41 -2.54
CA SER A 21 -11.62 17.16 -2.65
C SER A 21 -12.03 15.79 -2.11
N TRP A 22 -13.27 15.65 -1.63
CA TRP A 22 -13.86 14.36 -1.26
C TRP A 22 -13.76 13.29 -2.37
N SER A 23 -13.83 13.72 -3.64
CA SER A 23 -13.64 12.85 -4.80
C SER A 23 -12.26 12.18 -4.84
N PHE A 24 -11.23 12.88 -4.34
CA PHE A 24 -9.87 12.36 -4.23
C PHE A 24 -9.78 11.27 -3.16
N ALA A 25 -10.26 11.54 -1.95
CA ALA A 25 -10.29 10.57 -0.86
C ALA A 25 -11.06 9.30 -1.27
N ARG A 26 -12.23 9.48 -1.91
CA ARG A 26 -13.00 8.39 -2.48
C ARG A 26 -12.21 7.59 -3.51
N GLY A 27 -11.50 8.28 -4.42
CA GLY A 27 -10.64 7.65 -5.43
C GLY A 27 -9.53 6.79 -4.81
N ALA A 28 -8.88 7.31 -3.77
CA ALA A 28 -7.83 6.61 -3.02
C ALA A 28 -8.36 5.39 -2.26
N ILE A 29 -9.51 5.51 -1.59
CA ILE A 29 -10.16 4.40 -0.87
C ILE A 29 -10.54 3.28 -1.83
N PHE A 30 -11.17 3.59 -2.98
CA PHE A 30 -11.51 2.56 -3.96
C PHE A 30 -10.28 1.93 -4.61
N LEU A 31 -9.18 2.68 -4.78
CA LEU A 31 -7.94 2.11 -5.29
C LEU A 31 -7.35 1.12 -4.27
N ALA A 32 -7.33 1.48 -2.99
CA ALA A 32 -6.91 0.61 -1.91
C ALA A 32 -7.80 -0.66 -1.84
N ALA A 33 -9.12 -0.50 -1.85
CA ALA A 33 -10.06 -1.62 -1.87
C ALA A 33 -9.84 -2.55 -3.08
N SER A 34 -9.61 -1.98 -4.27
CA SER A 34 -9.25 -2.75 -5.46
C SER A 34 -8.01 -3.62 -5.23
N ARG A 35 -6.95 -3.11 -4.58
CA ARG A 35 -5.76 -3.90 -4.26
C ARG A 35 -6.02 -4.98 -3.21
N CYS A 36 -6.88 -4.73 -2.22
CA CYS A 36 -7.30 -5.76 -1.27
C CYS A 36 -8.05 -6.90 -1.97
N PHE A 37 -8.98 -6.58 -2.88
CA PHE A 37 -9.67 -7.60 -3.69
C PHE A 37 -8.72 -8.32 -4.65
N GLN A 38 -7.74 -7.62 -5.21
CA GLN A 38 -6.68 -8.25 -6.00
C GLN A 38 -5.91 -9.27 -5.15
N LEU A 39 -5.58 -8.97 -3.89
CA LEU A 39 -4.92 -9.92 -3.00
C LEU A 39 -5.83 -11.12 -2.68
N ALA A 40 -7.11 -10.88 -2.38
CA ALA A 40 -8.09 -11.94 -2.12
C ALA A 40 -8.26 -12.89 -3.33
N THR A 41 -8.32 -12.34 -4.55
CA THR A 41 -8.47 -13.12 -5.79
C THR A 41 -7.25 -13.99 -6.11
N PHE A 42 -6.04 -13.58 -5.71
CA PHE A 42 -4.86 -14.45 -5.81
C PHE A 42 -4.79 -15.49 -4.70
N PHE A 43 -5.22 -15.13 -3.49
CA PHE A 43 -5.11 -16.01 -2.33
C PHE A 43 -6.16 -17.12 -2.30
N LEU A 44 -7.41 -16.82 -2.67
CA LEU A 44 -8.51 -17.78 -2.61
C LEU A 44 -8.25 -19.04 -3.45
N PRO A 45 -7.79 -18.96 -4.72
CA PRO A 45 -7.42 -20.15 -5.48
C PRO A 45 -6.34 -20.99 -4.80
N LEU A 46 -5.30 -20.35 -4.24
CA LEU A 46 -4.24 -21.05 -3.51
C LEU A 46 -4.81 -21.74 -2.26
N LYS A 47 -5.70 -21.09 -1.53
CA LYS A 47 -6.37 -21.65 -0.35
C LYS A 47 -7.24 -22.85 -0.71
N ILE A 48 -8.01 -22.75 -1.80
CA ILE A 48 -8.82 -23.86 -2.34
C ILE A 48 -7.92 -25.05 -2.66
N LEU A 49 -6.81 -24.84 -3.37
CA LEU A 49 -5.86 -25.91 -3.70
C LEU A 49 -5.29 -26.57 -2.44
N ILE A 50 -4.92 -25.78 -1.43
CA ILE A 50 -4.40 -26.31 -0.17
C ILE A 50 -5.45 -27.20 0.50
N ILE A 51 -6.69 -26.72 0.65
CA ILE A 51 -7.79 -27.46 1.31
C ILE A 51 -8.12 -28.75 0.56
N VAL A 52 -8.26 -28.67 -0.76
CA VAL A 52 -8.56 -29.83 -1.61
C VAL A 52 -7.42 -30.84 -1.55
N SER A 53 -6.16 -30.39 -1.51
CA SER A 53 -5.00 -31.28 -1.45
C SER A 53 -4.78 -31.91 -0.07
N SER A 54 -5.12 -31.20 1.01
CA SER A 54 -4.89 -31.69 2.38
C SER A 54 -5.97 -32.68 2.80
N GLY A 55 -7.21 -32.52 2.33
CA GLY A 55 -8.36 -33.31 2.78
C GLY A 55 -8.68 -33.15 4.27
N ILE A 56 -8.06 -32.17 4.93
CA ILE A 56 -8.22 -31.89 6.36
C ILE A 56 -9.10 -30.65 6.51
N GLU A 57 -10.15 -30.78 7.30
CA GLU A 57 -11.02 -29.66 7.66
C GLU A 57 -10.23 -28.60 8.46
N PRO A 58 -10.21 -27.35 8.00
CA PRO A 58 -9.53 -26.30 8.71
C PRO A 58 -10.29 -25.92 9.97
N SER A 59 -9.57 -25.69 11.07
CA SER A 59 -10.13 -25.39 12.40
C SER A 59 -11.10 -24.19 12.45
N TYR A 60 -10.98 -23.21 11.54
CA TYR A 60 -11.92 -22.08 11.48
C TYR A 60 -13.29 -22.44 10.89
N MET A 61 -13.50 -23.65 10.37
CA MET A 61 -14.84 -24.10 9.96
C MET A 61 -15.81 -24.12 11.13
N GLU A 62 -15.32 -24.40 12.33
CA GLU A 62 -16.10 -24.39 13.57
C GLU A 62 -16.74 -23.01 13.86
N TRP A 63 -16.23 -21.93 13.28
CA TRP A 63 -16.76 -20.57 13.46
C TRP A 63 -17.97 -20.27 12.56
N PHE A 64 -18.22 -21.09 11.53
CA PHE A 64 -19.39 -20.92 10.70
C PHE A 64 -20.58 -21.59 11.40
N PRO A 65 -21.67 -20.86 11.69
CA PRO A 65 -22.83 -21.39 12.42
C PRO A 65 -23.64 -22.44 11.63
N TRP A 66 -23.12 -22.89 10.50
CA TRP A 66 -23.77 -23.72 9.51
C TRP A 66 -22.88 -24.95 9.37
N TYR A 67 -23.42 -26.15 9.56
CA TYR A 67 -22.74 -27.42 9.28
C TYR A 67 -22.53 -27.52 7.76
N ILE A 68 -21.55 -26.79 7.25
CA ILE A 68 -21.15 -26.82 5.85
C ILE A 68 -20.09 -27.90 5.75
N GLU A 69 -20.45 -29.02 5.11
CA GLU A 69 -19.49 -30.06 4.73
C GLU A 69 -18.33 -29.45 3.93
N LEU A 70 -17.15 -30.06 4.04
CA LEU A 70 -15.91 -29.57 3.41
C LEU A 70 -16.10 -29.24 1.92
N ASP A 71 -16.80 -30.11 1.18
CA ASP A 71 -17.07 -29.94 -0.24
C ASP A 71 -17.92 -28.69 -0.53
N ASN A 72 -18.97 -28.47 0.27
CA ASN A 72 -19.83 -27.29 0.13
C ASN A 72 -19.07 -25.99 0.44
N PHE A 73 -18.14 -26.03 1.39
CA PHE A 73 -17.28 -24.89 1.68
C PHE A 73 -16.30 -24.60 0.54
N VAL A 74 -15.70 -25.65 -0.04
CA VAL A 74 -14.84 -25.52 -1.20
C VAL A 74 -15.62 -24.91 -2.37
N ILE A 75 -16.85 -25.38 -2.64
CA ILE A 75 -17.72 -24.81 -3.66
C ILE A 75 -18.00 -23.33 -3.39
N MET A 76 -18.32 -22.96 -2.14
CA MET A 76 -18.52 -21.56 -1.75
C MET A 76 -17.28 -20.71 -2.04
N LEU A 77 -16.08 -21.20 -1.66
CA LEU A 77 -14.83 -20.49 -1.95
C LEU A 77 -14.60 -20.32 -3.47
N ILE A 78 -14.88 -21.36 -4.26
CA ILE A 78 -14.79 -21.31 -5.73
C ILE A 78 -15.72 -20.22 -6.29
N CYS A 79 -16.96 -20.15 -5.79
CA CYS A 79 -17.93 -19.13 -6.18
C CYS A 79 -17.53 -17.71 -5.74
N LEU A 80 -16.79 -17.56 -4.63
CA LEU A 80 -16.29 -16.26 -4.17
C LEU A 80 -15.17 -15.71 -5.05
N VAL A 81 -14.34 -16.55 -5.68
CA VAL A 81 -13.24 -16.10 -6.56
C VAL A 81 -13.73 -15.14 -7.66
N PRO A 82 -14.70 -15.49 -8.53
CA PRO A 82 -15.18 -14.59 -9.57
C PRO A 82 -15.84 -13.34 -9.00
N ILE A 83 -16.54 -13.45 -7.86
CA ILE A 83 -17.16 -12.30 -7.16
C ILE A 83 -16.08 -11.28 -6.76
N PHE A 84 -15.00 -11.74 -6.14
CA PHE A 84 -13.89 -10.86 -5.78
C PHE A 84 -13.19 -10.24 -6.99
N TYR A 85 -13.10 -10.95 -8.13
CA TYR A 85 -12.59 -10.39 -9.38
C TYR A 85 -13.48 -9.26 -9.92
N VAL A 86 -14.80 -9.44 -9.89
CA VAL A 86 -15.75 -8.40 -10.29
C VAL A 86 -15.61 -7.18 -9.38
N PHE A 87 -15.53 -7.37 -8.07
CA PHE A 87 -15.30 -6.25 -7.14
C PHE A 87 -13.96 -5.56 -7.35
N TYR A 88 -12.88 -6.31 -7.61
CA TYR A 88 -11.57 -5.76 -7.96
C TYR A 88 -11.68 -4.78 -9.15
N ILE A 89 -12.33 -5.19 -10.24
CA ILE A 89 -12.52 -4.39 -11.45
C ILE A 89 -13.43 -3.19 -11.15
N PHE A 90 -14.55 -3.41 -10.48
CA PHE A 90 -15.53 -2.38 -10.16
C PHE A 90 -14.92 -1.26 -9.31
N CYS A 91 -14.17 -1.60 -8.26
CA CYS A 91 -13.45 -0.63 -7.45
C CYS A 91 -12.39 0.12 -8.26
N GLY A 92 -11.70 -0.54 -9.20
CA GLY A 92 -10.77 0.12 -10.12
C GLY A 92 -11.44 1.19 -10.98
N ILE A 93 -12.63 0.91 -11.52
CA ILE A 93 -13.42 1.87 -12.31
C ILE A 93 -13.86 3.06 -11.44
N LEU A 94 -14.40 2.80 -10.25
CA LEU A 94 -14.83 3.86 -9.33
C LEU A 94 -13.68 4.74 -8.85
N SER A 95 -12.52 4.13 -8.62
CA SER A 95 -11.28 4.84 -8.27
C SER A 95 -10.90 5.83 -9.38
N ARG A 96 -10.84 5.37 -10.63
CA ARG A 96 -10.53 6.20 -11.79
C ARG A 96 -11.51 7.36 -11.94
N SER A 97 -12.81 7.09 -11.80
CA SER A 97 -13.85 8.12 -11.80
C SER A 97 -13.66 9.16 -10.69
N GLY A 98 -13.25 8.72 -9.49
CA GLY A 98 -12.94 9.61 -8.36
C GLY A 98 -11.75 10.54 -8.65
N PHE A 99 -10.65 9.98 -9.14
CA PHE A 99 -9.47 10.77 -9.48
C PHE A 99 -9.69 11.72 -10.66
N ASP A 100 -10.42 11.30 -11.69
CA ASP A 100 -10.74 12.17 -12.84
C ASP A 100 -11.60 13.37 -12.39
N LYS A 101 -12.61 13.15 -11.54
CA LYS A 101 -13.41 14.24 -10.95
C LYS A 101 -12.56 15.16 -10.07
N SER A 102 -11.69 14.60 -9.24
CA SER A 102 -10.77 15.39 -8.41
C SER A 102 -9.80 16.22 -9.25
N LEU A 103 -9.29 15.68 -10.36
CA LEU A 103 -8.37 16.38 -11.25
C LEU A 103 -9.02 17.64 -11.83
N VAL A 104 -10.29 17.57 -12.26
CA VAL A 104 -11.02 18.73 -12.77
C VAL A 104 -11.16 19.81 -11.69
N ILE A 105 -11.52 19.42 -10.46
CA ILE A 105 -11.63 20.35 -9.34
C ILE A 105 -10.26 20.97 -9.01
N PHE A 106 -9.20 20.16 -9.01
CA PHE A 106 -7.83 20.59 -8.74
C PHE A 106 -7.33 21.62 -9.74
N LEU A 107 -7.57 21.38 -11.03
CA LEU A 107 -7.20 22.31 -12.11
C LEU A 107 -8.02 23.61 -12.05
N ASN A 108 -9.31 23.53 -11.72
CA ASN A 108 -10.17 24.72 -11.62
C ASN A 108 -9.82 25.61 -10.42
N LYS A 109 -9.34 25.04 -9.31
CA LYS A 109 -8.93 25.79 -8.11
C LYS A 109 -7.61 26.55 -8.29
N ARG A 110 -6.74 26.10 -9.17
CA ARG A 110 -5.47 26.78 -9.47
C ARG A 110 -5.67 27.60 -10.73
N GLU A 111 -6.08 28.87 -10.58
CA GLU A 111 -6.26 29.81 -11.69
C GLU A 111 -4.99 29.92 -12.54
N LEU A 112 -4.93 29.11 -13.60
CA LEU A 112 -3.78 29.09 -14.50
C LEU A 112 -3.88 30.30 -15.44
N SER A 113 -3.07 31.32 -15.17
CA SER A 113 -2.85 32.46 -16.07
C SER A 113 -2.62 31.99 -17.51
N GLU A 114 -3.33 32.60 -18.46
CA GLU A 114 -3.46 32.12 -19.84
C GLU A 114 -2.13 31.98 -20.58
N LYS A 115 -1.09 32.71 -20.16
CA LYS A 115 0.21 32.78 -20.84
C LYS A 115 1.11 31.54 -20.65
N HIS A 116 0.82 30.65 -19.69
CA HIS A 116 1.64 29.45 -19.40
C HIS A 116 0.84 28.13 -19.39
N LYS A 117 -0.37 28.13 -19.98
CA LYS A 117 -1.39 27.08 -19.81
C LYS A 117 -0.93 25.65 -20.16
N SER A 118 -0.28 25.37 -21.29
CA SER A 118 -0.15 23.96 -21.74
C SER A 118 0.90 23.14 -20.97
N LYS A 119 2.12 23.67 -20.78
CA LYS A 119 3.24 22.94 -20.14
C LYS A 119 3.01 22.79 -18.62
N ASN A 120 2.40 23.78 -17.99
CA ASN A 120 2.08 23.74 -16.55
C ASN A 120 0.91 22.80 -16.24
N VAL A 121 -0.11 22.70 -17.11
CA VAL A 121 -1.23 21.77 -16.92
C VAL A 121 -0.78 20.31 -17.00
N ALA A 122 0.05 19.94 -17.98
CA ALA A 122 0.56 18.58 -18.10
C ALA A 122 1.37 18.17 -16.86
N LYS A 123 2.16 19.11 -16.33
CA LYS A 123 2.96 18.93 -15.12
C LYS A 123 2.08 18.78 -13.87
N LEU A 124 1.08 19.66 -13.68
CA LEU A 124 0.12 19.58 -12.59
C LEU A 124 -0.69 18.28 -12.59
N LYS A 125 -1.13 17.83 -13.78
CA LYS A 125 -1.81 16.54 -13.94
C LYS A 125 -0.90 15.36 -13.54
N LYS A 126 0.38 15.42 -13.91
CA LYS A 126 1.36 14.40 -13.52
C LYS A 126 1.52 14.36 -11.99
N VAL A 127 1.69 15.51 -11.35
CA VAL A 127 1.81 15.62 -9.88
C VAL A 127 0.54 15.11 -9.19
N HIS A 128 -0.65 15.50 -9.65
CA HIS A 128 -1.93 15.03 -9.11
C HIS A 128 -2.06 13.51 -9.17
N ASN A 129 -1.66 12.89 -10.29
CA ASN A 129 -1.65 11.43 -10.42
C ASN A 129 -0.68 10.75 -9.44
N HIS A 130 0.54 11.29 -9.27
CA HIS A 130 1.51 10.78 -8.29
C HIS A 130 0.97 10.91 -6.86
N MET A 131 0.31 12.03 -6.54
CA MET A 131 -0.35 12.22 -5.25
C MET A 131 -1.52 11.25 -5.04
N GLY A 132 -2.36 11.03 -6.06
CA GLY A 132 -3.48 10.08 -5.99
C GLY A 132 -3.01 8.66 -5.70
N LYS A 133 -1.93 8.24 -6.37
CA LYS A 133 -1.27 6.97 -6.08
C LYS A 133 -0.69 6.93 -4.67
N ALA A 134 0.09 7.93 -4.27
CA ALA A 134 0.65 8.00 -2.93
C ALA A 134 -0.44 7.95 -1.84
N GLY A 135 -1.56 8.66 -2.04
CA GLY A 135 -2.71 8.63 -1.13
C GLY A 135 -3.34 7.24 -1.03
N ALA A 136 -3.51 6.53 -2.14
CA ALA A 136 -4.02 5.16 -2.13
C ALA A 136 -3.07 4.18 -1.43
N GLU A 137 -1.77 4.28 -1.68
CA GLU A 137 -0.77 3.44 -1.01
C GLU A 137 -0.73 3.75 0.50
N LEU A 138 -0.93 5.01 0.91
CA LEU A 138 -1.05 5.38 2.33
C LEU A 138 -2.29 4.74 2.98
N VAL A 139 -3.45 4.78 2.31
CA VAL A 139 -4.66 4.11 2.78
C VAL A 139 -4.40 2.61 2.94
N LEU A 140 -3.72 1.97 1.98
CA LEU A 140 -3.35 0.56 2.09
C LEU A 140 -2.43 0.25 3.27
N ILE A 141 -1.44 1.09 3.54
CA ILE A 141 -0.55 0.94 4.70
C ILE A 141 -1.37 1.01 5.99
N ILE A 142 -2.24 2.01 6.13
CA ILE A 142 -3.10 2.19 7.33
C ILE A 142 -4.02 0.98 7.52
N THR A 143 -4.73 0.56 6.46
CA THR A 143 -5.62 -0.60 6.51
C THR A 143 -4.87 -1.89 6.81
N SER A 144 -3.66 -2.06 6.28
CA SER A 144 -2.82 -3.23 6.54
C SER A 144 -2.35 -3.27 8.00
N LEU A 145 -1.91 -2.14 8.54
CA LEU A 145 -1.54 -2.00 9.95
C LEU A 145 -2.73 -2.29 10.87
N PHE A 146 -3.92 -1.81 10.52
CA PHE A 146 -5.15 -2.15 11.23
C PHE A 146 -5.40 -3.66 11.27
N PHE A 147 -5.34 -4.35 10.12
CA PHE A 147 -5.53 -5.80 10.08
C PHE A 147 -4.50 -6.57 10.90
N ILE A 148 -3.21 -6.21 10.82
CA ILE A 148 -2.17 -6.83 11.65
C ILE A 148 -2.44 -6.58 13.14
N SER A 149 -2.90 -5.39 13.51
CA SER A 149 -3.19 -5.02 14.90
C SER A 149 -4.35 -5.80 15.50
N VAL A 150 -5.39 -6.06 14.71
CA VAL A 150 -6.54 -6.88 15.12
C VAL A 150 -6.12 -8.33 15.36
N LEU A 151 -5.19 -8.86 14.58
CA LEU A 151 -4.77 -10.26 14.68
C LEU A 151 -3.69 -10.48 15.74
N ASN A 152 -2.69 -9.61 15.81
CA ASN A 152 -1.60 -9.76 16.75
C ASN A 152 -0.93 -8.42 17.09
N TYR A 153 -1.15 -7.97 18.33
CA TYR A 153 -0.62 -6.70 18.83
C TYR A 153 0.92 -6.63 18.80
N PHE A 154 1.61 -7.73 19.13
CA PHE A 154 3.08 -7.76 19.15
C PHE A 154 3.66 -7.61 17.74
N LEU A 155 3.13 -8.36 16.78
CA LEU A 155 3.53 -8.25 15.37
C LEU A 155 3.18 -6.87 14.79
N SER A 156 2.09 -6.25 15.25
CA SER A 156 1.76 -4.87 14.87
C SER A 156 2.81 -3.86 15.34
N ILE A 157 3.19 -3.89 16.63
CA ILE A 157 4.25 -3.00 17.14
C ILE A 157 5.54 -3.20 16.35
N MET A 158 5.97 -4.45 16.16
CA MET A 158 7.17 -4.76 15.38
C MET A 158 7.08 -4.19 13.96
N THR A 159 5.93 -4.36 13.29
CA THR A 159 5.68 -3.83 11.95
C THR A 159 5.78 -2.30 11.93
N ILE A 160 5.13 -1.61 12.88
CA ILE A 160 5.17 -0.15 13.01
C ILE A 160 6.61 0.32 13.22
N SER A 161 7.35 -0.33 14.12
CA SER A 161 8.76 -0.01 14.37
C SER A 161 9.62 -0.18 13.11
N LEU A 162 9.43 -1.26 12.35
CA LEU A 162 10.15 -1.50 11.10
C LEU A 162 9.83 -0.43 10.04
N ILE A 163 8.55 -0.05 9.89
CA ILE A 163 8.15 1.01 8.97
C ILE A 163 8.77 2.34 9.38
N LEU A 164 8.68 2.72 10.66
CA LEU A 164 9.22 3.98 11.16
C LEU A 164 10.74 4.05 10.99
N LEU A 165 11.45 2.98 11.35
CA LEU A 165 12.91 2.89 11.17
C LEU A 165 13.29 3.00 9.69
N SER A 166 12.58 2.29 8.83
CA SER A 166 12.85 2.28 7.39
C SER A 166 12.53 3.61 6.75
N PHE A 167 11.44 4.23 7.18
CA PHE A 167 11.05 5.56 6.76
C PHE A 167 12.12 6.58 7.17
N TYR A 168 12.63 6.50 8.40
CA TYR A 168 13.75 7.31 8.86
C TYR A 168 15.03 7.10 8.04
N ILE A 169 15.40 5.85 7.75
CA ILE A 169 16.58 5.52 6.94
C ILE A 169 16.41 6.05 5.51
N ILE A 170 15.25 5.85 4.88
CA ILE A 170 14.94 6.31 3.52
C ILE A 170 14.94 7.84 3.44
N LEU A 171 14.35 8.53 4.42
CA LEU A 171 14.43 9.99 4.51
C LEU A 171 15.87 10.48 4.61
N ASN A 172 16.72 9.80 5.39
CA ASN A 172 18.09 10.24 5.60
C ASN A 172 19.06 9.88 4.48
N THR A 173 18.78 8.82 3.72
CA THR A 173 19.65 8.34 2.64
C THR A 173 19.09 8.72 1.27
N ALA A 174 17.95 8.15 0.90
CA ALA A 174 17.38 8.30 -0.43
C ALA A 174 16.92 9.73 -0.71
N MET A 175 16.28 10.45 0.22
CA MET A 175 15.77 11.80 -0.05
C MET A 175 16.85 12.88 -0.17
N LYS A 176 18.09 12.60 0.25
CA LYS A 176 19.22 13.52 0.15
C LYS A 176 20.02 13.35 -1.15
N MET A 177 19.75 12.28 -1.92
CA MET A 177 20.49 11.96 -3.15
C MET A 177 19.90 12.67 -4.35
N GLN A 178 20.77 13.15 -5.23
CA GLN A 178 20.36 13.56 -6.58
C GLN A 178 20.14 12.31 -7.45
N ASP A 179 19.34 12.43 -8.50
CA ASP A 179 18.97 11.28 -9.35
C ASP A 179 20.18 10.65 -10.09
N GLN A 180 21.32 11.35 -10.17
CA GLN A 180 22.55 10.83 -10.76
C GLN A 180 23.51 10.23 -9.74
N ASP A 181 23.28 10.45 -8.44
CA ASP A 181 24.18 9.99 -7.39
C ASP A 181 23.96 8.48 -7.13
N ARG A 182 25.08 7.77 -6.96
CA ARG A 182 25.10 6.35 -6.58
C ARG A 182 25.70 6.20 -5.20
N PHE A 183 25.06 5.45 -4.31
CA PHE A 183 25.44 5.39 -2.90
C PHE A 183 26.18 4.12 -2.50
N GLY A 184 27.11 4.28 -1.55
CA GLY A 184 27.80 3.21 -0.84
C GLY A 184 28.79 2.42 -1.71
N ILE A 185 29.33 1.36 -1.13
CA ILE A 185 30.28 0.44 -1.79
C ILE A 185 29.64 -0.22 -3.03
N LEU A 186 28.34 -0.48 -2.96
CA LEU A 186 27.57 -1.16 -3.99
C LEU A 186 27.04 -0.23 -5.11
N LYS A 187 27.28 1.09 -5.03
CA LYS A 187 26.84 2.10 -6.01
C LYS A 187 25.36 1.97 -6.38
N LEU A 188 24.49 1.88 -5.38
CA LEU A 188 23.05 1.68 -5.59
C LEU A 188 22.36 2.98 -5.99
N HIS A 189 21.38 2.86 -6.90
CA HIS A 189 20.48 3.95 -7.25
C HIS A 189 19.44 4.17 -6.15
N ARG A 190 18.97 5.42 -5.97
CA ARG A 190 17.98 5.82 -4.96
C ARG A 190 16.76 4.88 -4.88
N ARG A 191 16.21 4.50 -6.03
CA ARG A 191 15.07 3.56 -6.13
C ARG A 191 15.41 2.15 -5.63
N GLN A 192 16.61 1.66 -5.93
CA GLN A 192 17.09 0.36 -5.48
C GLN A 192 17.31 0.35 -3.96
N CYS A 193 17.79 1.45 -3.38
CA CYS A 193 17.89 1.58 -1.92
C CYS A 193 16.52 1.42 -1.23
N ILE A 194 15.47 2.05 -1.77
CA ILE A 194 14.10 1.93 -1.22
C ILE A 194 13.57 0.49 -1.39
N GLU A 195 13.77 -0.10 -2.55
CA GLU A 195 13.34 -1.47 -2.86
C GLU A 195 14.02 -2.53 -1.97
N TYR A 196 15.34 -2.45 -1.83
CA TYR A 196 16.09 -3.38 -1.00
C TYR A 196 15.82 -3.16 0.48
N GLY A 197 15.68 -1.91 0.93
CA GLY A 197 15.27 -1.60 2.31
C GLY A 197 13.92 -2.22 2.64
N SER A 198 12.92 -2.06 1.75
CA SER A 198 11.60 -2.68 1.92
C SER A 198 11.67 -4.21 1.93
N SER A 199 12.50 -4.80 1.07
CA SER A 199 12.72 -6.26 1.01
C SER A 199 13.33 -6.81 2.29
N VAL A 200 14.32 -6.12 2.87
CA VAL A 200 14.92 -6.50 4.16
C VAL A 200 13.89 -6.47 5.27
N ASN A 201 13.01 -5.46 5.32
CA ASN A 201 11.94 -5.44 6.32
C ASN A 201 10.98 -6.61 6.19
N PHE A 202 10.63 -6.99 4.95
CA PHE A 202 9.78 -8.15 4.74
C PHE A 202 10.44 -9.44 5.26
N ILE A 203 11.75 -9.61 5.07
CA ILE A 203 12.50 -10.74 5.62
C ILE A 203 12.49 -10.71 7.15
N LEU A 204 12.76 -9.56 7.76
CA LEU A 204 12.71 -9.39 9.22
C LEU A 204 11.31 -9.70 9.77
N MET A 205 10.28 -9.23 9.09
CA MET A 205 8.89 -9.51 9.44
C MET A 205 8.58 -11.00 9.35
N PHE A 206 9.06 -11.69 8.31
CA PHE A 206 8.91 -13.13 8.16
C PHE A 206 9.57 -13.90 9.31
N VAL A 207 10.80 -13.53 9.70
CA VAL A 207 11.48 -14.12 10.87
C VAL A 207 10.69 -13.87 12.17
N GLY A 208 10.14 -12.66 12.34
CA GLY A 208 9.29 -12.35 13.49
C GLY A 208 8.01 -13.18 13.51
N ILE A 209 7.34 -13.37 12.37
CA ILE A 209 6.17 -14.25 12.26
C ILE A 209 6.54 -15.69 12.63
N LEU A 210 7.64 -16.24 12.11
CA LEU A 210 8.09 -17.60 12.45
C LEU A 210 8.39 -17.76 13.95
N THR A 211 9.00 -16.74 14.55
CA THR A 211 9.23 -16.69 16.01
C THR A 211 7.90 -16.74 16.76
N CYS A 212 6.91 -15.95 16.33
CA CYS A 212 5.58 -15.96 16.93
C CYS A 212 4.84 -17.30 16.76
N VAL A 213 4.96 -17.96 15.61
CA VAL A 213 4.41 -19.30 15.39
C VAL A 213 5.09 -20.32 16.31
N LYS A 214 6.41 -20.24 16.48
CA LYS A 214 7.18 -21.22 17.23
C LYS A 214 7.06 -21.07 18.76
N TYR A 215 6.95 -19.84 19.25
CA TYR A 215 7.04 -19.54 20.69
C TYR A 215 5.80 -18.89 21.30
N PHE A 216 4.85 -18.41 20.49
CA PHE A 216 3.67 -17.68 20.96
C PHE A 216 2.35 -18.26 20.42
N ASP A 217 2.38 -19.52 19.97
CA ASP A 217 1.23 -20.30 19.49
C ASP A 217 0.36 -19.59 18.44
N VAL A 218 0.95 -18.71 17.62
CA VAL A 218 0.23 -18.09 16.50
C VAL A 218 -0.17 -19.15 15.49
N GLY A 219 -1.46 -19.23 15.18
CA GLY A 219 -1.99 -20.20 14.24
C GLY A 219 -1.36 -20.06 12.86
N VAL A 220 -1.10 -21.19 12.18
CA VAL A 220 -0.46 -21.19 10.85
C VAL A 220 -1.23 -20.34 9.83
N ILE A 221 -2.56 -20.33 9.91
CA ILE A 221 -3.42 -19.54 9.02
C ILE A 221 -3.31 -18.05 9.32
N GLU A 222 -3.28 -17.66 10.59
CA GLU A 222 -3.04 -16.27 11.00
C GLU A 222 -1.67 -15.80 10.53
N ALA A 223 -0.64 -16.64 10.71
CA ALA A 223 0.71 -16.37 10.25
C ALA A 223 0.79 -16.16 8.73
N ILE A 224 0.11 -17.02 7.94
CA ILE A 224 0.01 -16.87 6.48
C ILE A 224 -0.70 -15.56 6.13
N PHE A 225 -1.80 -15.25 6.80
CA PHE A 225 -2.53 -14.01 6.54
C PHE A 225 -1.67 -12.77 6.88
N ILE A 226 -1.04 -12.73 8.05
CA ILE A 226 -0.14 -11.64 8.45
C ILE A 226 1.03 -11.53 7.48
N LEU A 227 1.58 -12.64 6.98
CA LEU A 227 2.64 -12.64 5.97
C LEU A 227 2.18 -11.98 4.67
N LEU A 228 0.97 -12.29 4.20
CA LEU A 228 0.40 -11.70 2.99
C LEU A 228 0.12 -10.20 3.15
N VAL A 229 -0.48 -9.81 4.28
CA VAL A 229 -0.74 -8.40 4.60
C VAL A 229 0.58 -7.64 4.74
N SER A 230 1.58 -8.23 5.38
CA SER A 230 2.93 -7.64 5.51
C SER A 230 3.59 -7.44 4.15
N ARG A 231 3.49 -8.42 3.24
CA ARG A 231 3.99 -8.29 1.87
C ARG A 231 3.33 -7.11 1.15
N MET A 232 2.01 -7.01 1.24
CA MET A 232 1.25 -5.90 0.65
C MET A 232 1.66 -4.57 1.27
N LEU A 233 1.81 -4.51 2.59
CA LEU A 233 2.23 -3.33 3.34
C LEU A 233 3.61 -2.83 2.88
N PHE A 234 4.61 -3.71 2.79
CA PHE A 234 5.97 -3.31 2.42
C PHE A 234 6.08 -2.93 0.94
N GLN A 235 5.32 -3.59 0.06
CA GLN A 235 5.19 -3.17 -1.33
C GLN A 235 4.51 -1.80 -1.46
N SER A 236 3.46 -1.56 -0.67
CA SER A 236 2.75 -0.27 -0.65
C SER A 236 3.65 0.84 -0.11
N PHE A 237 4.40 0.56 0.96
CA PHE A 237 5.39 1.47 1.53
C PHE A 237 6.50 1.82 0.54
N GLN A 238 7.06 0.83 -0.16
CA GLN A 238 8.05 1.06 -1.22
C GLN A 238 7.50 1.99 -2.31
N ARG A 239 6.29 1.70 -2.83
CA ARG A 239 5.65 2.50 -3.87
C ARG A 239 5.37 3.91 -3.38
N TYR A 240 4.81 4.04 -2.18
CA TYR A 240 4.57 5.32 -1.52
C TYR A 240 5.86 6.16 -1.43
N CYS A 241 6.96 5.60 -0.95
CA CYS A 241 8.25 6.29 -0.92
C CYS A 241 8.74 6.70 -2.30
N VAL A 242 8.56 5.86 -3.33
CA VAL A 242 8.93 6.20 -4.72
C VAL A 242 8.06 7.34 -5.27
N GLU A 243 6.75 7.31 -5.03
CA GLU A 243 5.81 8.36 -5.45
C GLU A 243 6.15 9.70 -4.78
N LEU A 244 6.57 9.70 -3.51
CA LEU A 244 7.04 10.90 -2.82
C LEU A 244 8.27 11.56 -3.49
N LEU A 245 9.16 10.78 -4.12
CA LEU A 245 10.32 11.35 -4.83
C LEU A 245 9.87 12.24 -6.00
N TYR A 246 8.76 11.88 -6.65
CA TYR A 246 8.19 12.62 -7.77
C TYR A 246 7.38 13.86 -7.35
N ILE A 247 7.03 13.98 -6.07
CA ILE A 247 6.24 15.09 -5.51
C ILE A 247 7.14 16.26 -5.05
N ASN A 248 8.45 16.20 -5.30
CA ASN A 248 9.43 17.16 -4.76
C ASN A 248 9.19 18.64 -5.19
N THR A 249 9.35 19.53 -4.22
CA THR A 249 8.69 20.84 -4.03
C THR A 249 9.05 21.99 -4.98
N ASN A 250 10.06 21.85 -5.85
CA ASN A 250 10.39 22.92 -6.82
C ASN A 250 9.29 23.11 -7.88
N ASP A 251 8.41 22.12 -8.01
CA ASP A 251 7.32 22.10 -8.99
C ASP A 251 5.99 22.60 -8.45
N VAL A 252 5.82 22.61 -7.12
CA VAL A 252 4.58 23.01 -6.44
C VAL A 252 4.68 24.44 -5.89
N GLN A 253 5.88 24.91 -5.54
CA GLN A 253 6.11 26.28 -5.01
C GLN A 253 6.33 27.34 -6.10
N LYS A 254 6.53 26.94 -7.36
CA LYS A 254 6.68 27.86 -8.52
C LYS A 254 5.37 28.04 -9.32
N VAL A 255 4.24 27.52 -8.81
CA VAL A 255 2.90 27.67 -9.40
C VAL A 255 2.05 28.50 -8.48
#